data_AF-A0AAV2NKP6-F1
#
_entry.id   AF-A0AAV2NKP6-F1
#
_cell.length_a   1.000
_cell.length_b   1.000
_cell.length_c   1.000
_cell.angle_alpha   90.00
_cell.angle_beta   90.00
_cell.angle_gamma   90.00
#
_symmetry.space_group_name_H-M   'P 1'
#
loop_
_entity.id
_entity.type
_entity.pdbx_description
1 polymer ?
#
loop_
_entity_poly.entity_id
_entity_poly.type
_entity_poly.pdbx_seq_one_letter_code
_entity_poly.pdbx_strand_id
1 'polypeptide(L)'
;MKIPKRTVDYNVKFKTQGNITNNYRQDRPRATTSREDLNIIIRSKRNRRLTAPEITARVNKGRNKSVSVFTIKILLLERLD
;
A
#
# COMPACT_ATOMS: atom_id res chain seq x y z
N MET A 1 16.99 -22.17 -30.90
CA MET A 1 16.55 -20.96 -30.17
C MET A 1 17.74 -20.29 -29.51
N LYS A 2 17.89 -18.97 -29.63
CA LYS A 2 18.95 -18.21 -28.93
C LYS A 2 18.43 -17.73 -27.58
N ILE A 3 18.42 -18.61 -26.58
CA ILE A 3 17.99 -18.30 -25.21
C ILE A 3 19.14 -18.64 -24.26
N PRO A 4 19.52 -17.74 -23.32
CA PRO A 4 20.56 -18.04 -22.33
C PRO A 4 20.19 -19.24 -21.45
N LYS A 5 21.19 -20.09 -21.14
CA LYS A 5 21.01 -21.27 -20.27
C LYS A 5 20.34 -20.91 -18.93
N ARG A 6 20.74 -19.79 -18.32
CA ARG A 6 20.14 -19.27 -17.07
C ARG A 6 18.63 -19.02 -17.17
N THR A 7 18.15 -18.56 -18.32
CA THR A 7 16.72 -18.31 -18.56
C THR A 7 15.96 -19.64 -18.64
N VAL A 8 16.56 -20.68 -19.25
CA VAL A 8 15.98 -22.02 -19.29
C VAL A 8 15.94 -22.64 -17.89
N ASP A 9 17.02 -22.50 -17.11
CA ASP A 9 17.08 -23.00 -15.73
C ASP A 9 16.07 -22.27 -14.82
N TYR A 10 15.84 -20.98 -15.03
CA TYR A 10 14.83 -20.22 -14.28
C TYR A 10 13.39 -20.69 -14.55
N ASN A 11 13.12 -21.26 -15.73
CA ASN A 11 11.81 -21.83 -16.08
C ASN A 11 11.49 -23.14 -15.35
N VAL A 12 12.40 -23.67 -14.53
CA VAL A 12 12.08 -24.70 -13.53
C VAL A 12 10.95 -24.25 -12.58
N LYS A 13 10.70 -22.93 -12.47
CA LYS A 13 9.50 -22.37 -11.83
C LYS A 13 8.20 -23.03 -12.26
N PHE A 14 8.06 -23.44 -13.53
CA PHE A 14 6.87 -24.14 -14.01
C PHE A 14 6.56 -25.41 -13.21
N LYS A 15 7.60 -26.17 -12.80
CA LYS A 15 7.41 -27.37 -11.98
C LYS A 15 6.89 -27.05 -10.57
N THR A 16 7.19 -25.86 -10.06
CA THR A 16 6.82 -25.43 -8.70
C THR A 16 5.54 -24.60 -8.63
N GLN A 17 5.26 -23.80 -9.66
CA GLN A 17 4.17 -22.82 -9.70
C GLN A 17 3.08 -23.16 -10.73
N GLY A 18 3.34 -24.11 -11.64
CA GLY A 18 2.42 -24.49 -12.72
C GLY A 18 2.23 -23.42 -13.80
N ASN A 19 2.99 -22.33 -13.77
CA ASN A 19 2.84 -21.19 -14.68
C ASN A 19 4.20 -20.62 -15.11
N ILE A 20 4.27 -20.12 -16.35
CA ILE A 20 5.45 -19.52 -17.00
C ILE A 20 5.30 -17.98 -17.09
N THR A 21 4.20 -17.41 -16.60
CA THR A 21 3.99 -15.96 -16.60
C THR A 21 5.06 -15.24 -15.79
N ASN A 22 5.46 -14.06 -16.25
CA ASN A 22 6.35 -13.18 -15.52
C ASN A 22 5.77 -12.83 -14.13
N ASN A 23 6.65 -12.77 -13.14
CA ASN A 23 6.29 -12.26 -11.82
C ASN A 23 5.88 -10.79 -11.95
N TYR A 24 4.70 -10.45 -11.43
CA TYR A 24 4.33 -9.06 -11.20
C TYR A 24 5.21 -8.48 -10.08
N ARG A 25 5.64 -7.22 -10.24
CA ARG A 25 6.36 -6.50 -9.18
C ARG A 25 5.36 -6.19 -8.07
N GLN A 26 5.49 -6.88 -6.94
CA GLN A 26 4.69 -6.55 -5.76
C GLN A 26 5.19 -5.24 -5.18
N ASP A 27 4.30 -4.26 -5.05
CA ASP A 27 4.59 -3.03 -4.34
C ASP A 27 4.75 -3.31 -2.84
N ARG A 28 5.40 -2.37 -2.13
CA ARG A 28 5.50 -2.48 -0.67
C ARG A 28 4.11 -2.36 -0.04
N PRO A 29 3.80 -3.19 0.98
CA PRO A 29 2.56 -3.06 1.73
C PRO A 29 2.39 -1.64 2.29
N ARG A 30 1.21 -1.04 2.10
CA ARG A 30 0.89 0.27 2.69
C ARG A 30 0.86 0.17 4.21
N ALA A 31 1.21 1.27 4.88
CA ALA A 31 1.15 1.37 6.34
C ALA A 31 -0.30 1.36 6.88
N THR A 32 -1.26 1.77 6.05
CA THR A 32 -2.70 1.79 6.34
C THR A 32 -3.45 0.76 5.50
N THR A 33 -4.57 0.28 6.02
CA THR A 33 -5.49 -0.60 5.28
C THR A 33 -6.55 0.21 4.54
N SER A 34 -7.17 -0.36 3.50
CA SER A 34 -8.24 0.32 2.73
C SER A 34 -9.41 0.77 3.62
N ARG A 35 -9.72 0.05 4.69
CA ARG A 35 -10.77 0.42 5.65
C ARG A 35 -10.38 1.63 6.50
N GLU A 36 -9.12 1.70 6.91
CA GLU A 36 -8.59 2.85 7.66
C GLU A 36 -8.57 4.10 6.80
N ASP A 37 -8.14 3.96 5.54
CA ASP A 37 -8.16 5.04 4.56
C ASP A 37 -9.55 5.66 4.43
N LEU A 38 -10.58 4.82 4.24
CA LEU A 38 -11.97 5.28 4.15
C LEU A 38 -12.43 6.02 5.41
N ASN A 39 -12.09 5.50 6.59
CA ASN A 39 -12.44 6.14 7.86
C ASN A 39 -11.73 7.51 8.01
N ILE A 40 -10.47 7.63 7.60
CA ILE A 40 -9.71 8.89 7.59
C ILE A 40 -10.40 9.90 6.67
N ILE A 41 -10.74 9.50 5.45
CA ILE A 41 -11.41 10.36 4.46
C ILE A 41 -12.78 10.82 4.98
N ILE A 42 -13.60 9.89 5.50
CA ILE A 42 -14.92 10.23 6.06
C ILE A 42 -14.79 11.24 7.20
N ARG A 43 -13.83 11.04 8.11
CA ARG A 43 -13.58 11.98 9.21
C ARG A 43 -13.16 13.37 8.71
N SER A 44 -12.25 13.41 7.73
CA SER A 44 -11.83 14.66 7.11
C SER A 44 -12.98 15.38 6.41
N LYS A 45 -13.85 14.64 5.71
CA LYS A 45 -15.03 15.21 5.04
C LYS A 45 -16.08 15.73 6.04
N ARG A 46 -16.28 15.03 7.16
CA ARG A 46 -17.21 15.44 8.24
C ARG A 46 -16.74 16.67 8.99
N ASN A 47 -15.43 16.85 9.19
CA ASN A 47 -14.88 18.04 9.81
C ASN A 47 -13.69 18.55 9.01
N ARG A 48 -13.97 19.50 8.10
CA ARG A 48 -12.97 20.11 7.20
C ARG A 48 -11.94 20.97 7.92
N ARG A 49 -12.12 21.27 9.21
CA ARG A 49 -11.14 22.01 10.03
C ARG A 49 -10.10 21.11 10.69
N LEU A 50 -10.29 19.79 10.66
CA LEU A 50 -9.30 18.85 11.21
C LEU A 50 -8.00 18.91 10.42
N THR A 51 -6.90 19.06 11.15
CA THR A 51 -5.57 19.09 10.55
C THR A 51 -4.99 17.68 10.40
N ALA A 52 -4.08 17.49 9.44
CA ALA A 52 -3.43 16.20 9.23
C ALA A 52 -2.70 15.67 10.49
N PRO A 53 -1.98 16.48 11.29
CA PRO A 53 -1.38 16.02 12.55
C PRO A 53 -2.41 15.53 13.58
N GLU A 54 -3.55 16.21 13.73
CA GLU A 54 -4.62 15.80 14.65
C GLU A 54 -5.26 14.48 14.21
N ILE A 55 -5.51 14.32 12.91
CA ILE A 55 -5.98 13.06 12.33
C ILE A 55 -4.97 11.95 12.61
N THR A 56 -3.68 12.22 12.41
CA THR A 56 -2.60 11.27 12.65
C THR A 56 -2.54 10.84 14.11
N ALA A 57 -2.61 11.78 15.05
CA ALA A 57 -2.63 11.49 16.49
C ALA A 57 -3.82 10.57 16.83
N ARG A 58 -4.98 10.81 16.22
CA ARG A 58 -6.19 10.01 16.45
C ARG A 58 -6.12 8.62 15.81
N VAL A 59 -5.44 8.48 14.67
CA VAL A 59 -5.20 7.19 13.99
C VAL A 59 -4.16 6.35 14.72
N ASN A 60 -3.16 7.02 15.32
CA ASN A 60 -2.09 6.35 16.07
C ASN A 60 -2.51 5.99 17.50
N LYS A 61 -3.64 6.51 17.99
CA LYS A 61 -4.17 6.17 19.31
C LYS A 61 -4.54 4.68 19.36
N GLY A 62 -3.75 3.91 20.12
CA GLY A 62 -3.94 2.45 20.28
C GLY A 62 -3.30 1.59 19.19
N ARG A 63 -2.43 2.16 18.35
CA ARG A 63 -1.77 1.44 17.25
C ARG A 63 -0.36 1.01 17.65
N ASN A 64 0.00 -0.26 17.40
CA ASN A 64 1.35 -0.77 17.67
C ASN A 64 2.41 -0.19 16.71
N LYS A 65 2.03 0.13 15.47
CA LYS A 65 2.90 0.75 14.47
C LYS A 65 2.34 2.10 14.08
N SER A 66 3.05 3.17 14.37
CA SER A 66 2.60 4.53 14.06
C SER A 66 2.56 4.78 12.54
N VAL A 67 1.57 5.55 12.13
CA VAL A 67 1.43 6.09 10.77
C VAL A 67 2.02 7.50 10.78
N SER A 68 2.79 7.82 9.73
CA SER A 68 3.38 9.15 9.59
C SER A 68 2.33 10.18 9.17
N VAL A 69 2.53 11.44 9.58
CA VAL A 69 1.67 12.56 9.12
C VAL A 69 1.73 12.69 7.59
N PHE A 70 2.88 12.41 6.98
CA PHE A 70 3.05 12.45 5.53
C PHE A 70 2.15 11.44 4.81
N THR A 71 2.03 10.23 5.35
CA THR A 71 1.10 9.20 4.84
C THR A 71 -0.34 9.69 4.84
N ILE A 72 -0.77 10.35 5.92
CA ILE A 72 -2.12 10.94 6.01
C ILE A 72 -2.30 12.07 5.00
N LYS A 73 -1.30 12.94 4.81
CA LYS A 73 -1.37 14.03 3.82
C LYS A 73 -1.53 13.50 2.39
N ILE A 74 -0.70 12.53 1.98
CA ILE A 74 -0.83 11.88 0.67
C ILE A 74 -2.21 11.29 0.51
N LEU A 75 -2.70 10.56 1.52
CA LEU A 75 -4.02 9.95 1.48
C LEU A 75 -5.14 10.98 1.26
N LEU A 76 -5.07 12.12 1.95
CA LEU A 76 -6.07 13.17 1.83
C LEU A 76 -5.99 13.85 0.45
N LEU A 77 -4.79 14.05 -0.10
CA LEU A 77 -4.62 14.61 -1.44
C LEU A 77 -5.15 13.65 -2.53
N GLU A 78 -4.75 12.38 -2.51
CA GLU A 78 -5.10 11.38 -3.54
C GLU A 78 -6.61 11.05 -3.62
N ARG A 79 -7.40 11.38 -2.59
CA ARG A 79 -8.79 10.90 -2.42
C ARG A 79 -9.81 12.02 -2.18
N LEU A 80 -9.39 13.28 -2.23
CA LEU A 80 -10.27 14.45 -2.12
C LEU A 80 -10.55 15.15 -3.46
N ASP A 81 -9.85 14.76 -4.53
CA ASP A 81 -10.23 15.07 -5.92
C ASP A 81 -11.40 14.19 -6.38
#